data_AF-A0AA42J907-F1
#
_entry.id   AF-A0AA42J907-F1
#
_cell.length_a   1.000
_cell.length_b   1.000
_cell.length_c   1.000
_cell.angle_alpha   90.00
_cell.angle_beta   90.00
_cell.angle_gamma   90.00
#
_symmetry.space_group_name_H-M   'P 1'
#
loop_
_entity.id
_entity.type
_entity.pdbx_description
1 polymer ?
#
loop_
_entity_poly.entity_id
_entity_poly.type
_entity_poly.pdbx_seq_one_letter_code
_entity_poly.pdbx_strand_id
1 'polypeptide(L)'
;RTTLVEIDPDLAAAAAENAARNGLADRVAALRLDVAAPASAWASAGLPAGSADRVLANPPFNDSKTRSASPDPERRRAHVAGAALLDTWIAAAARLLRPGGTLSLIWPADGLAEVLERIAGRFGSVALLPVHGKAGQPAIRVLVRATRDGRAPLVLWPGLVLNDAAGRPAAEAEAVLRAGEALPLAGA
;
A
#
# COMPACT_ATOMS: atom_id res chain seq x y z
N ARG A 1 -14.23 -0.61 -11.22
CA ARG A 1 -14.85 -0.72 -9.88
C ARG A 1 -13.73 -0.94 -8.88
N THR A 2 -13.79 -0.31 -7.72
CA THR A 2 -12.79 -0.42 -6.64
C THR A 2 -13.41 -1.14 -5.46
N THR A 3 -12.65 -2.04 -4.84
CA THR A 3 -13.06 -2.76 -3.63
C THR A 3 -12.04 -2.49 -2.53
N LEU A 4 -12.50 -1.92 -1.43
CA LEU A 4 -11.73 -1.67 -0.21
C LEU A 4 -11.87 -2.89 0.69
N VAL A 5 -10.76 -3.41 1.21
CA VAL A 5 -10.75 -4.57 2.11
C VAL A 5 -10.18 -4.13 3.45
N GLU A 6 -10.96 -4.33 4.51
CA GLU A 6 -10.62 -3.90 5.87
C GLU A 6 -11.06 -4.99 6.86
N ILE A 7 -10.23 -5.29 7.85
CA ILE A 7 -10.53 -6.31 8.86
C ILE A 7 -11.43 -5.75 9.96
N ASP A 8 -11.27 -4.47 10.26
CA ASP A 8 -12.04 -3.75 11.26
C ASP A 8 -13.46 -3.40 10.73
N PRO A 9 -14.52 -3.84 11.41
CA PRO A 9 -15.89 -3.63 10.95
C PRO A 9 -16.29 -2.15 10.92
N ASP A 10 -15.81 -1.34 11.86
CA ASP A 10 -16.18 0.07 12.00
C ASP A 10 -15.47 0.90 10.93
N LEU A 11 -14.19 0.61 10.64
CA LEU A 11 -13.46 1.24 9.54
C LEU A 11 -14.02 0.84 8.17
N ALA A 12 -14.42 -0.43 7.99
CA ALA A 12 -15.09 -0.86 6.77
C ALA A 12 -16.41 -0.11 6.54
N ALA A 13 -17.22 0.05 7.59
CA ALA A 13 -18.46 0.82 7.54
C ALA A 13 -18.20 2.30 7.23
N ALA A 14 -17.23 2.93 7.90
CA ALA A 14 -16.84 4.31 7.64
C ALA A 14 -16.34 4.52 6.21
N ALA A 15 -15.61 3.56 5.64
CA ALA A 15 -15.16 3.61 4.25
C ALA A 15 -16.33 3.55 3.26
N ALA A 16 -17.34 2.71 3.51
CA ALA A 16 -18.56 2.65 2.71
C ALA A 16 -19.36 3.96 2.80
N GLU A 17 -19.50 4.52 4.01
CA GLU A 17 -20.17 5.81 4.22
C GLU A 17 -19.42 6.95 3.50
N ASN A 18 -18.10 6.98 3.58
CA ASN A 18 -17.28 7.97 2.87
C ASN A 18 -17.46 7.86 1.36
N ALA A 19 -17.52 6.65 0.81
CA ALA A 19 -17.82 6.46 -0.61
C ALA A 19 -19.22 7.00 -0.97
N ALA A 20 -20.23 6.77 -0.15
CA ALA A 20 -21.57 7.29 -0.36
C ALA A 20 -21.62 8.83 -0.30
N ARG A 21 -21.02 9.44 0.73
CA ARG A 21 -20.96 10.90 0.91
C ARG A 21 -20.25 11.62 -0.24
N ASN A 22 -19.31 10.95 -0.90
CA ASN A 22 -18.59 11.47 -2.07
C ASN A 22 -19.23 11.09 -3.42
N GLY A 23 -20.43 10.48 -3.43
CA GLY A 23 -21.10 10.08 -4.68
C GLY A 23 -20.39 8.96 -5.45
N LEU A 24 -19.65 8.11 -4.75
CA LEU A 24 -18.85 7.02 -5.32
C LEU A 24 -19.42 5.61 -5.05
N ALA A 25 -20.58 5.50 -4.40
CA ALA A 25 -21.18 4.22 -4.00
C ALA A 25 -21.36 3.22 -5.16
N ASP A 26 -21.65 3.69 -6.37
CA ASP A 26 -21.84 2.82 -7.54
C ASP A 26 -20.53 2.19 -8.04
N ARG A 27 -19.39 2.73 -7.65
CA ARG A 27 -18.07 2.34 -8.17
C ARG A 27 -17.08 1.89 -7.10
N VAL A 28 -17.38 2.11 -5.83
CA VAL A 28 -16.57 1.75 -4.67
C VAL A 28 -17.39 0.90 -3.70
N ALA A 29 -16.88 -0.28 -3.35
CA ALA A 29 -17.44 -1.12 -2.29
C ALA A 29 -16.42 -1.29 -1.17
N ALA A 30 -16.88 -1.40 0.08
CA ALA A 30 -16.04 -1.79 1.21
C ALA A 30 -16.45 -3.19 1.69
N LEU A 31 -15.47 -4.05 1.93
CA LEU A 31 -15.66 -5.43 2.37
C LEU A 31 -14.91 -5.64 3.69
N ARG A 32 -15.61 -6.24 4.66
CA ARG A 32 -14.98 -6.75 5.86
C ARG A 32 -14.33 -8.09 5.55
N LEU A 33 -13.00 -8.12 5.46
CA LEU A 33 -12.25 -9.35 5.22
C LEU A 33 -10.82 -9.20 5.75
N ASP A 34 -10.33 -10.24 6.41
CA ASP A 34 -8.93 -10.31 6.82
C ASP A 34 -8.05 -10.60 5.59
N VAL A 35 -6.96 -9.85 5.43
CA VAL A 35 -5.99 -10.08 4.36
C VAL A 35 -5.39 -11.49 4.43
N ALA A 36 -5.25 -12.04 5.63
CA ALA A 36 -4.78 -13.39 5.91
C ALA A 36 -5.84 -14.48 5.66
N ALA A 37 -7.08 -14.12 5.31
CA ALA A 37 -8.15 -15.09 5.09
C ALA A 37 -7.81 -16.07 3.94
N PRO A 38 -8.28 -17.33 4.03
CA PRO A 38 -8.03 -18.33 3.00
C PRO A 38 -8.67 -17.93 1.66
N ALA A 39 -8.12 -18.44 0.55
CA ALA A 39 -8.57 -18.08 -0.80
C ALA A 39 -10.07 -18.31 -1.05
N SER A 40 -10.68 -19.30 -0.37
CA SER A 40 -12.12 -19.55 -0.43
C SER A 40 -12.95 -18.39 0.12
N ALA A 41 -12.51 -17.75 1.21
CA ALA A 41 -13.18 -16.58 1.77
C ALA A 41 -13.15 -15.39 0.80
N TRP A 42 -12.01 -15.16 0.14
CA TRP A 42 -11.88 -14.14 -0.89
C TRP A 42 -12.78 -14.40 -2.11
N ALA A 43 -12.83 -15.65 -2.58
CA ALA A 43 -13.71 -16.03 -3.68
C ALA A 43 -15.19 -15.81 -3.32
N SER A 44 -15.62 -16.22 -2.12
CA SER A 44 -16.98 -15.98 -1.61
C SER A 44 -17.30 -14.50 -1.45
N ALA A 45 -16.30 -13.66 -1.20
CA ALA A 45 -16.43 -12.21 -1.15
C ALA A 45 -16.42 -11.53 -2.54
N GLY A 46 -16.42 -12.30 -3.63
CA GLY A 46 -16.41 -11.78 -5.01
C GLY A 46 -15.03 -11.33 -5.51
N LEU A 47 -13.96 -11.74 -4.85
CA LEU A 47 -12.56 -11.44 -5.19
C LEU A 47 -11.77 -12.74 -5.44
N PRO A 48 -12.10 -13.53 -6.48
CA PRO A 48 -11.35 -14.75 -6.80
C PRO A 48 -9.93 -14.42 -7.26
N ALA A 49 -9.09 -15.45 -7.39
CA ALA A 49 -7.72 -15.26 -7.89
C ALA A 49 -7.71 -14.67 -9.31
N GLY A 50 -6.79 -13.75 -9.58
CA GLY A 50 -6.65 -13.10 -10.89
C GLY A 50 -7.78 -12.13 -11.27
N SER A 51 -8.60 -11.69 -10.30
CA SER A 51 -9.74 -10.80 -10.54
C SER A 51 -9.40 -9.31 -10.58
N ALA A 52 -8.19 -8.92 -10.16
CA ALA A 52 -7.78 -7.51 -10.06
C ALA A 52 -6.74 -7.12 -11.12
N ASP A 53 -6.91 -5.93 -11.70
CA ASP A 53 -5.88 -5.30 -12.53
C ASP A 53 -4.81 -4.60 -11.68
N ARG A 54 -5.22 -4.06 -10.53
CA ARG A 54 -4.41 -3.22 -9.65
C ARG A 54 -4.73 -3.56 -8.19
N VAL A 55 -3.69 -3.62 -7.36
CA VAL A 55 -3.81 -3.74 -5.90
C VAL A 55 -3.01 -2.60 -5.28
N LEU A 56 -3.66 -1.82 -4.42
CA LEU A 56 -3.02 -0.79 -3.62
C LEU A 56 -2.96 -1.28 -2.17
N ALA A 57 -1.80 -1.19 -1.54
CA ALA A 57 -1.58 -1.67 -0.18
C ALA A 57 -0.87 -0.60 0.66
N ASN A 58 -1.41 -0.37 1.85
CA ASN A 58 -0.75 0.38 2.91
C ASN A 58 -0.80 -0.49 4.18
N PRO A 59 0.00 -1.58 4.23
CA PRO A 59 -0.06 -2.48 5.36
C PRO A 59 0.37 -1.73 6.63
N PRO A 60 -0.21 -2.06 7.79
CA PRO A 60 0.19 -1.42 9.03
C PRO A 60 1.64 -1.79 9.33
N PHE A 61 2.49 -0.79 9.53
CA PHE A 61 3.88 -1.00 9.94
C PHE A 61 4.02 -0.70 11.44
N ASN A 62 4.79 -1.55 12.12
CA ASN A 62 5.11 -1.35 13.53
C ASN A 62 6.37 -0.50 13.62
N ASP A 63 6.23 0.76 14.01
CA ASP A 63 7.36 1.67 14.18
C ASP A 63 8.00 1.39 15.56
N SER A 64 8.81 0.33 15.64
CA SER A 64 9.43 -0.16 16.88
C SER A 64 10.31 0.89 17.59
N LYS A 65 10.64 2.00 16.91
CA LYS A 65 11.50 3.06 17.42
C LYS A 65 10.75 4.30 17.93
N THR A 66 9.44 4.48 17.67
CA THR A 66 8.76 5.76 17.92
C THR A 66 7.48 5.70 18.76
N ARG A 67 6.98 4.52 19.16
CA ARG A 67 5.83 4.44 20.08
C ARG A 67 6.09 3.53 21.26
N SER A 68 6.07 4.13 22.45
CA SER A 68 5.71 3.45 23.69
C SER A 68 4.48 2.57 23.42
N ALA A 69 4.56 1.31 23.84
CA ALA A 69 3.49 0.33 23.68
C ALA A 69 2.15 0.98 24.06
N SER A 70 1.24 1.12 23.10
CA SER A 70 -0.09 1.62 23.38
C SER A 70 -0.76 0.65 24.35
N PRO A 71 -1.43 1.11 25.42
CA PRO A 71 -2.07 0.23 26.41
C PRO A 71 -3.28 -0.56 25.86
N ASP A 72 -3.55 -0.45 24.56
CA ASP A 72 -4.69 -1.03 23.87
C ASP A 72 -4.40 -2.47 23.39
N PRO A 73 -5.15 -3.49 23.86
CA PRO A 73 -5.04 -4.86 23.40
C PRO A 73 -5.21 -5.06 21.89
N GLU A 74 -5.94 -4.19 21.20
CA GLU A 74 -6.14 -4.28 19.74
C GLU A 74 -4.89 -3.87 18.97
N ARG A 75 -4.13 -2.90 19.48
CA ARG A 75 -2.80 -2.56 18.97
C ARG A 75 -1.76 -3.65 19.25
N ARG A 76 -1.96 -4.49 20.28
CA ARG A 76 -1.14 -5.70 20.53
C ARG A 76 -1.25 -6.77 19.46
N ARG A 77 -2.37 -6.89 18.75
CA ARG A 77 -2.46 -7.83 17.62
C ARG A 77 -1.56 -7.43 16.44
N ALA A 78 -1.12 -6.16 16.39
CA ALA A 78 -0.08 -5.67 15.47
C ALA A 78 1.35 -5.78 16.03
N HIS A 79 1.55 -6.23 17.28
CA HIS A 79 2.85 -6.25 17.96
C HIS A 79 3.71 -7.50 17.69
N VAL A 80 3.22 -8.47 16.91
CA VAL A 80 4.00 -9.64 16.51
C VAL A 80 3.94 -9.76 14.98
N ALA A 81 5.12 -9.70 14.34
CA ALA A 81 5.36 -10.10 12.94
C ALA A 81 5.22 -9.04 11.81
N GLY A 82 6.09 -8.02 11.78
CA GLY A 82 6.25 -7.16 10.59
C GLY A 82 6.55 -7.94 9.30
N ALA A 83 7.39 -8.99 9.38
CA ALA A 83 7.77 -9.82 8.24
C ALA A 83 6.66 -10.76 7.74
N ALA A 84 5.99 -11.46 8.67
CA ALA A 84 4.88 -12.33 8.31
C ALA A 84 3.69 -11.51 7.79
N LEU A 85 3.50 -10.29 8.32
CA LEU A 85 2.51 -9.35 7.83
C LEU A 85 2.84 -8.94 6.39
N LEU A 86 4.04 -8.44 6.11
CA LEU A 86 4.41 -8.03 4.75
C LEU A 86 4.26 -9.17 3.73
N ASP A 87 4.70 -10.39 4.06
CA ASP A 87 4.49 -11.56 3.17
C ASP A 87 3.01 -11.87 2.96
N THR A 88 2.19 -11.80 4.01
CA THR A 88 0.73 -12.02 3.92
C THR A 88 0.08 -11.05 2.92
N TRP A 89 0.45 -9.76 2.99
CA TRP A 89 -0.09 -8.74 2.09
C TRP A 89 0.40 -8.93 0.66
N ILE A 90 1.68 -9.26 0.45
CA ILE A 90 2.24 -9.54 -0.88
C ILE A 90 1.62 -10.80 -1.49
N ALA A 91 1.41 -11.86 -0.69
CA ALA A 91 0.76 -13.08 -1.14
C ALA A 91 -0.70 -12.85 -1.53
N ALA A 92 -1.45 -12.08 -0.73
CA ALA A 92 -2.81 -11.68 -1.07
C ALA A 92 -2.87 -10.87 -2.37
N ALA A 93 -2.00 -9.87 -2.53
CA ALA A 93 -1.89 -9.09 -3.76
C ALA A 93 -1.55 -9.98 -4.97
N ALA A 94 -0.56 -10.85 -4.85
CA ALA A 94 -0.15 -11.76 -5.92
C ALA A 94 -1.30 -12.67 -6.36
N ARG A 95 -2.09 -13.19 -5.41
CA ARG A 95 -3.26 -14.02 -5.71
C ARG A 95 -4.35 -13.24 -6.45
N LEU A 96 -4.66 -12.03 -6.00
CA LEU A 96 -5.73 -11.21 -6.59
C LEU A 96 -5.39 -10.69 -7.98
N LEU A 97 -4.13 -10.30 -8.22
CA LEU A 97 -3.72 -9.68 -9.46
C LEU A 97 -3.74 -10.68 -10.62
N ARG A 98 -4.28 -10.32 -11.78
CA ARG A 98 -4.06 -11.07 -13.01
C ARG A 98 -2.59 -10.98 -13.47
N PRO A 99 -2.09 -11.87 -14.35
CA PRO A 99 -0.78 -11.68 -14.98
C PRO A 99 -0.67 -10.28 -15.61
N GLY A 100 0.45 -9.58 -15.38
CA GLY A 100 0.62 -8.18 -15.80
C GLY A 100 -0.13 -7.14 -14.98
N GLY A 101 -0.92 -7.55 -13.98
CA GLY A 101 -1.51 -6.63 -13.00
C GLY A 101 -0.45 -6.06 -12.06
N THR A 102 -0.73 -4.91 -11.43
CA THR A 102 0.30 -4.20 -10.64
C THR A 102 -0.07 -4.03 -9.18
N LEU A 103 0.91 -4.33 -8.32
CA LEU A 103 0.91 -3.95 -6.91
C LEU A 103 1.51 -2.55 -6.76
N SER A 104 0.87 -1.70 -5.96
CA SER A 104 1.46 -0.46 -5.44
C SER A 104 1.38 -0.48 -3.91
N LEU A 105 2.52 -0.38 -3.27
CA LEU A 105 2.72 -0.53 -1.82
C LEU A 105 3.45 0.69 -1.28
N ILE A 106 3.09 1.17 -0.10
CA ILE A 106 3.93 2.07 0.69
C ILE A 106 4.53 1.34 1.90
N TRP A 107 5.81 1.57 2.19
CA TRP A 107 6.52 0.95 3.31
C TRP A 107 7.54 1.90 3.95
N PRO A 108 7.95 1.71 5.23
CA PRO A 108 9.16 2.33 5.77
C PRO A 108 10.38 2.12 4.88
N ALA A 109 11.15 3.19 4.66
CA ALA A 109 12.29 3.15 3.73
C ALA A 109 13.43 2.23 4.21
N ASP A 110 13.62 2.08 5.52
CA ASP A 110 14.59 1.14 6.10
C ASP A 110 14.19 -0.33 5.96
N GLY A 111 12.92 -0.61 5.64
CA GLY A 111 12.41 -1.94 5.30
C GLY A 111 12.43 -2.27 3.79
N LEU A 112 13.04 -1.44 2.94
CA LEU A 112 13.04 -1.65 1.49
C LEU A 112 13.63 -3.01 1.07
N ALA A 113 14.74 -3.43 1.70
CA ALA A 113 15.37 -4.71 1.38
C ALA A 113 14.41 -5.89 1.58
N GLU A 114 13.61 -5.85 2.66
CA GLU A 114 12.60 -6.85 2.95
C GLU A 114 11.47 -6.86 1.93
N VAL A 115 11.01 -5.68 1.49
CA VAL A 115 10.02 -5.57 0.42
C VAL A 115 10.53 -6.22 -0.86
N LEU A 116 11.77 -5.91 -1.27
CA LEU A 116 12.38 -6.47 -2.49
C LEU A 116 12.52 -7.99 -2.41
N GLU A 117 12.90 -8.53 -1.24
CA GLU A 117 12.98 -9.97 -1.01
C GLU A 117 11.62 -10.66 -1.18
N ARG A 118 10.55 -10.09 -0.60
CA ARG A 118 9.23 -10.72 -0.58
C ARG A 118 8.48 -10.65 -1.90
N ILE A 119 8.74 -9.63 -2.71
CA ILE A 119 8.16 -9.53 -4.07
C ILE A 119 8.93 -10.38 -5.09
N ALA A 120 10.17 -10.77 -4.80
CA ALA A 120 11.00 -11.55 -5.71
C ALA A 120 10.33 -12.89 -6.08
N GLY A 121 10.48 -13.29 -7.35
CA GLY A 121 9.88 -14.52 -7.90
C GLY A 121 8.38 -14.45 -8.19
N ARG A 122 7.66 -13.44 -7.69
CA ARG A 122 6.22 -13.20 -7.94
C ARG A 122 5.97 -11.95 -8.78
N PHE A 123 6.82 -10.94 -8.59
CA PHE A 123 6.74 -9.66 -9.27
C PHE A 123 8.10 -9.28 -9.87
N GLY A 124 8.05 -8.46 -10.91
CA GLY A 124 9.20 -7.78 -11.49
C GLY A 124 8.77 -6.43 -12.07
N SER A 125 9.55 -5.85 -12.97
CA SER A 125 9.31 -4.48 -13.47
C SER A 125 9.08 -3.50 -12.30
N VAL A 126 10.00 -3.53 -11.33
CA VAL A 126 9.85 -2.80 -10.06
C VAL A 126 10.18 -1.33 -10.27
N ALA A 127 9.32 -0.44 -9.81
CA ALA A 127 9.57 0.99 -9.77
C ALA A 127 9.51 1.48 -8.32
N LEU A 128 10.54 2.20 -7.90
CA LEU A 128 10.69 2.72 -6.54
C LEU A 128 10.62 4.25 -6.57
N LEU A 129 9.85 4.83 -5.65
CA LEU A 129 9.83 6.27 -5.40
C LEU A 129 10.10 6.53 -3.91
N PRO A 130 11.30 7.01 -3.55
CA PRO A 130 11.60 7.43 -2.18
C PRO A 130 10.77 8.63 -1.76
N VAL A 131 10.34 8.68 -0.51
CA VAL A 131 9.62 9.84 0.06
C VAL A 131 10.43 10.38 1.23
N HIS A 132 10.81 11.64 1.14
CA HIS A 132 11.66 12.34 2.10
C HIS A 132 10.82 13.31 2.95
N GLY A 133 11.09 13.35 4.25
CA GLY A 133 10.46 14.37 5.11
C GLY A 133 10.91 15.79 4.75
N LYS A 134 12.20 15.95 4.45
CA LYS A 134 12.86 17.19 4.01
C LYS A 134 13.96 16.86 3.01
N ALA A 135 14.32 17.81 2.15
CA ALA A 135 15.41 17.67 1.21
C ALA A 135 16.76 17.40 1.92
N GLY A 136 17.62 16.59 1.28
CA GLY A 136 18.94 16.25 1.81
C GLY A 136 18.95 15.27 3.00
N GLN A 137 17.79 14.80 3.45
CA GLN A 137 17.66 13.80 4.51
C GLN A 137 17.36 12.42 3.92
N PRO A 138 17.65 11.31 4.64
CA PRO A 138 17.20 9.98 4.25
C PRO A 138 15.68 9.91 4.01
N ALA A 139 15.26 9.04 3.10
CA ALA A 139 13.85 8.78 2.87
C ALA A 139 13.21 8.18 4.14
N ILE A 140 11.98 8.58 4.44
CA ILE A 140 11.19 8.04 5.56
C ILE A 140 10.23 6.94 5.09
N ARG A 141 9.80 6.99 3.83
CA ARG A 141 8.95 5.98 3.20
C ARG A 141 9.45 5.69 1.80
N VAL A 142 9.02 4.56 1.25
CA VAL A 142 9.20 4.21 -0.16
C VAL A 142 7.87 3.75 -0.72
N LEU A 143 7.51 4.29 -1.87
CA LEU A 143 6.45 3.74 -2.70
C LEU A 143 7.08 2.72 -3.64
N VAL A 144 6.54 1.52 -3.65
CA VAL A 144 6.98 0.40 -4.47
C VAL A 144 5.84 0.02 -5.39
N ARG A 145 6.09 0.08 -6.71
CA ARG A 145 5.21 -0.50 -7.70
C ARG A 145 5.89 -1.70 -8.35
N ALA A 146 5.17 -2.80 -8.50
CA ALA A 146 5.69 -3.99 -9.13
C ALA A 146 4.61 -4.67 -9.97
N THR A 147 5.02 -5.29 -11.07
CA THR A 147 4.11 -5.97 -12.01
C THR A 147 4.19 -7.47 -11.82
N ARG A 148 3.04 -8.13 -11.68
CA ARG A 148 2.95 -9.59 -11.60
C ARG A 148 3.53 -10.18 -12.89
N ASP A 149 4.50 -11.08 -12.76
CA ASP A 149 5.25 -11.69 -13.86
C ASP A 149 6.05 -10.69 -14.74
N GLY A 150 6.27 -9.47 -14.24
CA GLY A 150 7.06 -8.44 -14.92
C GLY A 150 8.54 -8.82 -15.06
N ARG A 151 9.21 -8.28 -16.08
CA ARG A 151 10.61 -8.60 -16.41
C ARG A 151 11.47 -7.38 -16.76
N ALA A 152 10.89 -6.17 -16.75
CA ALA A 152 11.67 -4.97 -17.00
C ALA A 152 12.67 -4.74 -15.84
N PRO A 153 13.81 -4.08 -16.12
CA PRO A 153 14.75 -3.66 -15.08
C PRO A 153 14.07 -2.80 -14.00
N LEU A 154 14.65 -2.81 -12.80
CA LEU A 154 14.21 -1.94 -11.73
C LEU A 154 14.46 -0.46 -12.10
N VAL A 155 13.49 0.39 -11.80
CA VAL A 155 13.57 1.85 -11.96
C VAL A 155 13.54 2.50 -10.58
N LEU A 156 14.47 3.42 -10.33
CA LEU A 156 14.47 4.28 -9.15
C LEU A 156 14.17 5.71 -9.59
N TRP A 157 13.05 6.26 -9.15
CA TRP A 157 12.62 7.62 -9.45
C TRP A 157 13.26 8.64 -8.51
N PRO A 158 13.32 9.92 -8.92
CA PRO A 158 13.58 11.03 -8.00
C PRO A 158 12.62 10.95 -6.79
N GLY A 159 13.13 11.29 -5.62
CA GLY A 159 12.34 11.22 -4.40
C GLY A 159 11.38 12.39 -4.25
N LEU A 160 10.17 12.12 -3.74
CA LEU A 160 9.20 13.15 -3.36
C LEU A 160 9.60 13.76 -2.01
N VAL A 161 9.79 15.07 -1.96
CA VAL A 161 10.06 15.80 -0.71
C VAL A 161 8.75 16.36 -0.16
N LEU A 162 8.39 16.01 1.08
CA LEU A 162 7.13 16.44 1.68
C LEU A 162 7.15 17.90 2.15
N ASN A 163 8.28 18.36 2.71
CA ASN A 163 8.39 19.70 3.28
C ASN A 163 9.61 20.47 2.74
N ASP A 164 9.41 21.78 2.53
CA ASP A 164 10.46 22.72 2.19
C ASP A 164 11.40 23.02 3.38
N ALA A 165 12.41 23.86 3.15
CA ALA A 165 13.38 24.25 4.18
C ALA A 165 12.74 24.97 5.39
N ALA A 166 11.59 25.65 5.18
CA ALA A 166 10.83 26.32 6.23
C ALA A 166 9.86 25.38 6.95
N GLY A 167 9.79 24.10 6.57
CA GLY A 167 8.89 23.11 7.16
C GLY A 167 7.44 23.19 6.66
N ARG A 168 7.20 23.92 5.57
CA ARG A 168 5.89 23.98 4.90
C ARG A 168 5.79 22.86 3.85
N PRO A 169 4.58 22.39 3.49
CA PRO A 169 4.41 21.45 2.40
C PRO A 169 5.12 21.93 1.12
N ALA A 170 5.92 21.06 0.52
CA ALA A 170 6.59 21.38 -0.74
C ALA A 170 5.56 21.48 -1.89
N ALA A 171 5.84 22.32 -2.90
CA ALA A 171 4.92 22.53 -4.02
C ALA A 171 4.57 21.22 -4.76
N GLU A 172 5.55 20.34 -4.96
CA GLU A 172 5.33 19.02 -5.57
C GLU A 172 4.45 18.12 -4.69
N ALA A 173 4.62 18.16 -3.37
CA ALA A 173 3.77 17.41 -2.45
C ALA A 173 2.33 17.94 -2.44
N GLU A 174 2.14 19.26 -2.49
CA GLU A 174 0.81 19.88 -2.60
C GLU A 174 0.14 19.54 -3.94
N ALA A 175 0.88 19.55 -5.03
CA ALA A 175 0.38 19.18 -6.36
C ALA A 175 -0.20 17.76 -6.36
N VAL A 176 0.49 16.81 -5.73
CA VAL A 176 0.00 15.42 -5.60
C VAL A 176 -1.13 15.31 -4.58
N LEU A 177 -0.94 15.82 -3.35
CA LEU A 177 -1.83 15.56 -2.22
C LEU A 177 -3.11 16.39 -2.24
N ARG A 178 -3.11 17.57 -2.89
CA ARG A 178 -4.27 18.48 -2.96
C ARG A 178 -4.81 18.67 -4.37
N ALA A 179 -3.94 18.79 -5.38
CA ALA A 179 -4.37 18.98 -6.75
C ALA A 179 -4.58 17.66 -7.52
N GLY A 180 -4.18 16.52 -6.94
CA GLY A 180 -4.41 15.19 -7.53
C GLY A 180 -3.50 14.90 -8.72
N GLU A 181 -2.34 15.56 -8.81
CA GLU A 181 -1.34 15.22 -9.83
C GLU A 181 -0.83 13.78 -9.66
N ALA A 182 -0.60 13.13 -10.80
CA ALA A 182 -0.13 11.76 -10.82
C ALA A 182 1.36 11.68 -10.47
N LEU A 183 1.71 10.76 -9.57
CA LEU A 183 3.10 10.37 -9.37
C LEU A 183 3.65 9.65 -10.62
N PRO A 184 4.97 9.74 -10.89
CA PRO A 184 5.57 9.05 -12.03
C PRO A 184 5.42 7.51 -11.97
N LEU A 185 5.11 6.96 -10.80
CA LEU A 185 4.75 5.54 -10.62
C LEU A 185 3.44 5.14 -11.32
N ALA A 186 2.53 6.06 -11.63
CA ALA A 186 1.22 5.73 -12.19
C ALA A 186 1.32 5.13 -13.60
N GLY A 187 2.31 5.56 -14.39
CA GLY A 187 2.51 5.15 -15.79
C GLY A 187 3.65 4.15 -16.03
N ALA A 188 4.38 3.76 -14.99
CA ALA A 188 5.49 2.80 -15.08
C ALA A 188 5.02 1.36 -15.36
#